data_AF-A0A800FKC7-F1
#
_entry.id   AF-A0A800FKC7-F1
#
_cell.length_a   1.000
_cell.length_b   1.000
_cell.length_c   1.000
_cell.angle_alpha   90.00
_cell.angle_beta   90.00
_cell.angle_gamma   90.00
#
_symmetry.space_group_name_H-M   'P 1'
#
loop_
_entity.id
_entity.type
_entity.pdbx_description
1 polymer ?
#
loop_
_entity_poly.entity_id
_entity_poly.type
_entity_poly.pdbx_seq_one_letter_code
_entity_poly.pdbx_strand_id
1 'polypeptide(L)'
;MIKILTITFSISVSIADTIANFFRGPGQFLRDILMGIDLTIAKLLFILYFLAIAYWVYNLPKSEVTLDDKKSGKEINLKPFALVAMGAMIIIYLIF
;
A
#
# COMPACT_ATOMS: atom_id res chain seq x y z
N MET A 1 32.26 33.22 10.93
CA MET A 1 31.04 32.77 10.23
C MET A 1 31.25 31.46 9.46
N ILE A 2 32.25 31.37 8.57
CA ILE A 2 32.53 30.16 7.75
C ILE A 2 32.81 28.90 8.60
N LYS A 3 33.67 28.97 9.63
CA LYS A 3 33.99 27.81 10.50
C LYS A 3 32.78 27.22 11.24
N ILE A 4 31.87 28.07 11.72
CA ILE A 4 30.65 27.62 12.43
C ILE A 4 29.74 26.89 11.45
N LEU A 5 29.59 27.42 10.23
CA LEU A 5 28.80 26.79 9.16
C LEU A 5 29.34 25.40 8.78
N THR A 6 30.67 25.24 8.67
CA THR A 6 31.31 23.95 8.35
C THR A 6 31.14 22.92 9.47
N ILE A 7 31.17 23.35 10.74
CA ILE A 7 30.94 22.48 11.90
C ILE A 7 29.49 22.01 11.93
N THR A 8 28.52 22.92 11.74
CA THR A 8 27.10 22.55 11.70
C THR A 8 26.80 21.59 10.54
N PHE A 9 27.38 21.81 9.36
CA PHE A 9 27.26 20.89 8.23
C PHE A 9 27.85 19.50 8.54
N SER A 10 29.03 19.44 9.17
CA SER A 10 29.68 18.16 9.50
C SER A 10 28.90 17.36 10.56
N ILE A 11 28.32 18.03 11.55
CA ILE A 11 27.46 17.40 12.56
C ILE A 11 26.17 16.86 11.90
N SER A 12 25.55 17.64 11.03
CA SER A 12 24.36 17.22 10.28
C SER A 12 24.62 15.99 9.40
N VAL A 13 25.77 15.95 8.70
CA VAL A 13 26.19 14.78 7.90
C VAL A 13 26.43 13.57 8.80
N SER A 14 27.12 13.74 9.92
CA SER A 14 27.37 12.64 10.87
C SER A 14 26.09 12.06 11.48
N ILE A 15 25.10 12.92 11.79
CA ILE A 15 23.78 12.48 12.26
C ILE A 15 23.04 11.73 11.14
N ALA A 16 23.06 12.25 9.92
CA ALA A 16 22.43 11.58 8.77
C ALA A 16 23.06 10.20 8.51
N ASP A 17 24.38 10.09 8.57
CA ASP A 17 25.10 8.82 8.41
C ASP A 17 24.77 7.84 9.54
N THR A 18 24.64 8.32 10.78
CA THR A 18 24.26 7.49 11.93
C THR A 18 22.86 6.93 11.77
N ILE A 19 21.90 7.77 11.36
CA ILE A 19 20.51 7.37 11.07
C ILE A 19 20.49 6.38 9.90
N ALA A 20 21.19 6.68 8.81
CA ALA A 20 21.26 5.81 7.65
C ALA A 20 21.84 4.44 8.01
N ASN A 21 22.93 4.39 8.79
CA ASN A 21 23.53 3.13 9.23
C ASN A 21 22.64 2.35 10.20
N PHE A 22 21.90 3.04 11.07
CA PHE A 22 20.92 2.41 11.96
C PHE A 22 19.79 1.73 11.17
N PHE A 23 19.25 2.40 10.15
CA PHE A 23 18.19 1.84 9.30
C PHE A 23 18.70 0.91 8.20
N ARG A 24 20.01 0.90 7.91
CA ARG A 24 20.60 0.03 6.89
C ARG A 24 20.40 -1.45 7.20
N GLY A 25 20.60 -1.87 8.45
CA GLY A 25 20.42 -3.26 8.88
C GLY A 25 18.96 -3.74 8.71
N PRO A 26 17.97 -3.07 9.33
CA PRO A 26 16.56 -3.39 9.15
C PRO A 26 16.09 -3.28 7.70
N GLY A 27 16.55 -2.26 6.97
CA GLY A 27 16.20 -2.06 5.57
C GLY A 27 16.73 -3.19 4.68
N GLN A 28 17.96 -3.65 4.92
CA GLN A 28 18.55 -4.76 4.18
C GLN A 28 17.87 -6.09 4.53
N PHE A 29 17.55 -6.31 5.80
CA PHE A 29 16.76 -7.48 6.22
C PHE A 29 15.39 -7.56 5.54
N LEU A 30 14.63 -6.45 5.53
CA LEU A 30 13.34 -6.39 4.83
C LEU A 30 13.50 -6.62 3.33
N ARG A 31 14.53 -6.03 2.72
CA ARG A 31 14.82 -6.22 1.30
C ARG A 31 15.14 -7.68 1.00
N ASP A 32 15.96 -8.34 1.80
CA ASP A 32 16.37 -9.73 1.58
C ASP A 32 15.16 -10.68 1.72
N ILE A 33 14.26 -10.40 2.67
CA ILE A 33 12.96 -11.11 2.76
C ILE A 33 12.14 -10.90 1.50
N LEU A 34 11.97 -9.66 1.05
CA LEU A 34 11.14 -9.34 -0.11
C LEU A 34 11.71 -9.90 -1.41
N MET A 35 13.04 -9.88 -1.58
CA MET A 35 13.72 -10.48 -2.73
C MET A 35 13.73 -12.02 -2.67
N GLY A 36 13.59 -12.60 -1.47
CA GLY A 36 13.46 -14.06 -1.30
C GLY A 36 12.07 -14.60 -1.64
N ILE A 37 11.06 -13.74 -1.77
CA ILE A 37 9.72 -14.15 -2.19
C ILE A 37 9.70 -14.24 -3.71
N ASP A 38 9.39 -15.43 -4.23
CA ASP A 38 9.18 -15.62 -5.66
C ASP A 38 8.05 -14.70 -6.16
N LEU A 39 8.31 -13.98 -7.25
CA LEU A 39 7.39 -12.99 -7.81
C LEU A 39 6.02 -13.61 -8.17
N THR A 40 6.00 -14.87 -8.56
CA THR A 40 4.77 -15.61 -8.88
C THR A 40 3.95 -15.84 -7.63
N ILE A 41 4.60 -16.23 -6.53
CA ILE A 41 3.96 -16.41 -5.23
C ILE A 41 3.41 -15.07 -4.73
N ALA A 42 4.18 -13.99 -4.86
CA ALA A 42 3.73 -12.65 -4.49
C ALA A 42 2.47 -12.24 -5.29
N LYS A 43 2.48 -12.40 -6.62
CA LYS A 43 1.31 -12.10 -7.47
C LYS A 43 0.09 -12.93 -7.07
N LEU A 44 0.27 -14.23 -6.83
CA LEU A 44 -0.82 -15.11 -6.41
C LEU A 44 -1.43 -14.64 -5.08
N LEU A 45 -0.60 -14.27 -4.11
CA LEU A 45 -1.07 -13.74 -2.82
C LEU A 45 -1.90 -12.46 -3.00
N PHE A 46 -1.46 -11.54 -3.86
CA PHE A 46 -2.23 -10.33 -4.17
C PHE A 46 -3.57 -10.65 -4.85
N ILE A 47 -3.58 -11.57 -5.80
CA ILE A 47 -4.83 -12.01 -6.47
C ILE A 47 -5.79 -12.62 -5.44
N LEU A 48 -5.32 -13.54 -4.59
CA LEU A 48 -6.13 -14.17 -3.55
C LEU A 48 -6.67 -13.15 -2.54
N TYR A 49 -5.84 -12.16 -2.18
CA TYR A 49 -6.25 -11.07 -1.31
C TYR A 49 -7.42 -10.27 -1.90
N PHE A 50 -7.31 -9.84 -3.16
CA PHE A 50 -8.40 -9.09 -3.81
C PHE A 50 -9.65 -9.95 -4.04
N LEU A 51 -9.50 -11.25 -4.31
CA LEU A 51 -10.64 -12.18 -4.36
C LEU A 51 -11.34 -12.31 -3.02
N ALA A 52 -10.59 -12.42 -1.92
CA ALA A 52 -11.15 -12.48 -0.57
C ALA A 52 -11.92 -11.20 -0.22
N ILE A 53 -11.38 -10.03 -0.55
CA ILE A 53 -12.09 -8.76 -0.33
C ILE A 53 -13.33 -8.67 -1.24
N ALA A 54 -13.23 -9.08 -2.51
CA ALA A 54 -14.39 -9.07 -3.41
C ALA A 54 -15.52 -9.96 -2.86
N TYR A 55 -15.18 -11.16 -2.38
CA TYR A 55 -16.12 -12.03 -1.70
C TYR A 55 -16.73 -11.37 -0.45
N TRP A 56 -15.90 -10.72 0.37
CA TRP A 56 -16.38 -10.03 1.56
C TRP A 56 -17.35 -8.88 1.21
N VAL A 57 -16.97 -8.01 0.27
CA VAL A 57 -17.81 -6.89 -0.20
C VAL A 57 -19.11 -7.39 -0.84
N TYR A 58 -19.06 -8.49 -1.58
CA TYR A 58 -20.26 -9.12 -2.12
C TYR A 58 -21.25 -9.49 -1.00
N ASN A 59 -20.75 -9.99 0.13
CA ASN A 59 -21.56 -10.42 1.27
C ASN A 59 -21.99 -9.31 2.24
N LEU A 60 -21.48 -8.07 2.12
CA LEU A 60 -21.87 -6.98 3.02
C LEU A 60 -23.38 -6.67 2.94
N PRO A 61 -24.06 -6.29 4.02
CA PRO A 61 -25.46 -5.89 3.94
C PRO A 61 -25.60 -4.58 3.17
N LYS A 62 -26.73 -4.38 2.46
CA LYS A 62 -26.97 -3.17 1.65
C LYS A 62 -26.84 -1.88 2.47
N SER A 63 -27.24 -1.91 3.75
CA SER A 63 -27.16 -0.77 4.66
C SER A 63 -25.75 -0.19 4.85
N GLU A 64 -24.70 -1.00 4.68
CA GLU A 64 -23.31 -0.57 4.90
C GLU A 64 -22.63 -0.04 3.64
N VAL A 65 -23.25 -0.26 2.48
CA VAL A 65 -22.68 0.01 1.15
C VAL A 65 -23.54 0.98 0.35
N THR A 66 -24.64 1.47 0.92
CA THR A 66 -25.49 2.47 0.31
C THR A 66 -25.10 3.84 0.84
N LEU A 67 -24.72 4.74 -0.07
CA LEU A 67 -24.52 6.15 0.23
C LEU A 67 -25.84 6.89 -0.01
N ASP A 68 -26.32 7.59 1.02
CA ASP A 68 -27.46 8.49 0.89
C ASP A 68 -26.95 9.85 0.39
N ASP A 69 -27.12 10.11 -0.91
CA ASP A 69 -26.75 11.39 -1.49
C ASP A 69 -27.83 12.45 -1.20
N LYS A 70 -27.60 13.25 -0.16
CA LYS A 70 -28.47 14.36 0.25
C LYS A 70 -28.74 15.39 -0.85
N LYS A 71 -27.95 15.44 -1.92
CA LYS A 71 -28.18 16.35 -3.07
C LYS A 71 -29.08 15.75 -4.15
N SER A 72 -29.03 14.43 -4.33
CA SER A 72 -29.80 13.72 -5.37
C SER A 72 -31.08 13.08 -4.83
N GLY A 73 -31.16 12.86 -3.51
CA GLY A 73 -32.24 12.10 -2.87
C GLY A 73 -32.24 10.62 -3.27
N LYS A 74 -31.12 10.12 -3.81
CA LYS A 74 -30.97 8.77 -4.33
C LYS A 74 -29.97 7.99 -3.50
N GLU A 75 -30.37 6.78 -3.16
CA GLU A 75 -29.51 5.77 -2.57
C GLU A 75 -28.57 5.19 -3.63
N ILE A 76 -27.26 5.39 -3.48
CA ILE A 76 -26.25 4.86 -4.40
C ILE A 76 -25.61 3.63 -3.76
N ASN A 77 -25.80 2.46 -4.38
CA ASN A 77 -25.12 1.24 -3.96
C ASN A 77 -23.67 1.23 -4.49
N LEU A 78 -22.71 1.21 -3.57
CA LEU A 78 -21.28 1.25 -3.86
C LEU A 78 -20.67 -0.12 -4.20
N LYS A 79 -21.36 -1.23 -3.88
CA LYS A 79 -20.89 -2.60 -4.18
C LYS A 79 -20.43 -2.81 -5.62
N PRO A 80 -21.21 -2.49 -6.66
CA PRO A 80 -20.79 -2.74 -8.03
C PRO A 80 -19.50 -2.00 -8.37
N PHE A 81 -19.31 -0.77 -7.89
CA PHE A 81 -18.09 0.00 -8.12
C PHE A 81 -16.88 -0.63 -7.43
N ALA A 82 -17.04 -1.05 -6.17
CA ALA A 82 -15.99 -1.73 -5.43
C ALA A 82 -15.59 -3.07 -6.06
N LEU A 83 -16.57 -3.87 -6.51
CA LEU A 83 -16.32 -5.16 -7.17
C LEU A 83 -15.62 -4.97 -8.53
N VAL A 84 -16.02 -3.96 -9.31
CA VAL A 84 -15.33 -3.63 -10.57
C VAL A 84 -13.88 -3.20 -10.31
N ALA A 85 -13.63 -2.36 -9.30
CA ALA A 85 -12.29 -1.95 -8.94
C ALA A 85 -11.41 -3.14 -8.53
N MET A 86 -11.93 -4.06 -7.72
CA MET A 86 -11.22 -5.28 -7.31
C MET A 86 -10.95 -6.20 -8.51
N GLY A 87 -11.93 -6.35 -9.41
CA GLY A 87 -11.76 -7.09 -10.66
C GLY A 87 -10.64 -6.52 -11.53
N ALA A 88 -10.58 -5.19 -11.67
CA ALA A 88 -9.50 -4.52 -12.39
C ALA A 88 -8.12 -4.79 -11.78
N MET A 89 -8.00 -4.74 -10.44
CA MET A 89 -6.75 -5.08 -9.75
C MET A 89 -6.32 -6.52 -10.03
N ILE A 90 -7.26 -7.48 -9.96
CA ILE A 90 -6.97 -8.89 -10.26
C ILE A 90 -6.45 -9.06 -11.69
N ILE A 91 -7.09 -8.40 -12.67
CA ILE A 91 -6.66 -8.45 -14.08
C ILE A 91 -5.25 -7.90 -14.24
N ILE A 92 -4.91 -6.80 -13.55
CA ILE A 92 -3.55 -6.23 -13.59
C ILE A 92 -2.53 -7.25 -13.11
N TYR A 93 -2.75 -7.92 -11.97
CA TYR A 93 -1.82 -8.93 -11.43
C TYR A 93 -1.74 -10.22 -12.26
N LEU A 94 -2.75 -10.51 -13.08
CA LEU A 94 -2.72 -11.65 -14.01
C LEU A 94 -1.86 -11.35 -15.25
N ILE A 95 -1.84 -10.10 -15.71
CA ILE A 95 -1.13 -9.69 -16.95
C ILE A 95 0.30 -9.25 -16.65
N PHE A 96 0.50 -8.43 -15.61
CA PHE A 96 1.77 -7.79 -15.27
C PHE A 96 2.46 -8.47 -14.11
#